data_AF-A0A536HL91-F1
#
_entry.id   AF-A0A536HL91-F1
#
_cell.length_a   1.000
_cell.length_b   1.000
_cell.length_c   1.000
_cell.angle_alpha   90.00
_cell.angle_beta   90.00
_cell.angle_gamma   90.00
#
_symmetry.space_group_name_H-M   'P 1'
#
loop_
_entity.id
_entity.type
_entity.pdbx_description
1 polymer ?
#
loop_
_entity_poly.entity_id
_entity_poly.type
_entity_poly.pdbx_seq_one_letter_code
_entity_poly.pdbx_strand_id
1 'polypeptide(L)'
;MTRTWIVALGFLLAGLGGLGVYFLPVFQTAVNSSSASDGLPNLNPVGAPTQPFTVLLLGSDDDSKFVPDRLNTQSMILVRVDPAAKQATMLS
;
A
#
# COMPACT_ATOMS: atom_id res chain seq x y z
N MET A 1 53.49 -6.11 -8.32
CA MET A 1 52.28 -5.29 -8.63
C MET A 1 51.09 -6.08 -9.15
N THR A 2 51.27 -7.31 -9.66
CA THR A 2 50.20 -8.15 -10.23
C THR A 2 49.25 -8.75 -9.19
N ARG A 3 49.74 -9.16 -8.01
CA ARG A 3 48.90 -9.82 -6.98
C ARG A 3 47.87 -8.89 -6.34
N THR A 4 48.26 -7.64 -6.07
CA THR A 4 47.38 -6.60 -5.52
C THR A 4 46.27 -6.22 -6.49
N TRP A 5 46.56 -6.20 -7.79
CA TRP A 5 45.58 -5.94 -8.84
C TRP A 5 44.51 -7.04 -8.94
N ILE A 6 44.93 -8.30 -8.85
CA ILE A 6 43.99 -9.44 -8.88
C ILE A 6 43.04 -9.39 -7.67
N VAL A 7 43.57 -9.06 -6.48
CA VAL A 7 42.75 -8.93 -5.26
C VAL A 7 41.78 -7.76 -5.37
N ALA A 8 42.23 -6.60 -5.86
CA ALA A 8 41.36 -5.44 -6.06
C ALA A 8 40.23 -5.73 -7.06
N LEU A 9 40.55 -6.43 -8.16
CA LEU A 9 39.55 -6.84 -9.15
C LEU A 9 38.55 -7.84 -8.57
N GLY A 10 39.02 -8.81 -7.78
CA GLY A 10 38.15 -9.77 -7.10
C GLY A 10 37.19 -9.09 -6.13
N PHE A 11 37.67 -8.11 -5.36
CA PHE A 11 36.83 -7.35 -4.43
C PHE A 11 35.77 -6.51 -5.16
N LEU A 12 36.15 -5.90 -6.30
CA LEU A 12 35.23 -5.12 -7.12
C LEU A 12 34.13 -6.00 -7.73
N LEU A 13 34.49 -7.16 -8.28
CA LEU A 13 33.53 -8.12 -8.84
C LEU A 13 32.60 -8.69 -7.75
N ALA A 14 33.14 -9.02 -6.58
CA ALA A 14 32.35 -9.50 -5.44
C ALA A 14 31.39 -8.41 -4.92
N GLY A 15 31.84 -7.17 -4.85
CA GLY A 15 31.02 -6.03 -4.43
C GLY A 15 29.86 -5.76 -5.39
N LEU A 16 30.14 -5.72 -6.70
CA LEU A 16 29.11 -5.54 -7.73
C LEU A 16 28.12 -6.71 -7.77
N GLY A 17 28.61 -7.95 -7.69
CA GLY A 17 27.76 -9.13 -7.62
C GLY A 17 26.87 -9.15 -6.37
N GLY A 18 27.44 -8.81 -5.21
CA GLY A 18 26.72 -8.71 -3.94
C GLY A 18 25.63 -7.63 -3.97
N LEU A 19 25.93 -6.44 -4.50
CA LEU A 19 24.96 -5.37 -4.70
C LEU A 19 23.82 -5.82 -5.64
N GLY A 20 24.15 -6.46 -6.76
CA GLY A 20 23.16 -6.97 -7.70
C GLY A 20 22.19 -7.97 -7.06
N VAL A 21 22.69 -8.92 -6.26
CA VAL A 21 21.86 -9.90 -5.56
C VAL A 21 21.04 -9.24 -4.45
N TYR A 22 21.63 -8.33 -3.68
CA TYR A 22 20.93 -7.60 -2.61
C TYR A 22 19.73 -6.82 -3.14
N PHE A 23 19.86 -6.20 -4.31
CA PHE A 23 18.78 -5.42 -4.95
C PHE A 23 17.90 -6.23 -5.91
N LEU A 24 18.16 -7.53 -6.12
CA LEU A 24 17.36 -8.38 -7.01
C LEU A 24 15.86 -8.36 -6.69
N PRO A 25 15.42 -8.45 -5.42
CA PRO A 25 13.99 -8.38 -5.09
C PRO A 25 13.35 -7.05 -5.49
N VAL A 26 14.10 -5.93 -5.41
CA VAL A 26 13.62 -4.60 -5.81
C VAL A 26 13.41 -4.54 -7.32
N PHE A 27 14.35 -5.07 -8.11
CA PHE A 27 14.20 -5.14 -9.56
C PHE A 27 13.06 -6.06 -9.99
N GLN A 28 12.91 -7.23 -9.35
CA GLN A 28 11.77 -8.12 -9.58
C GLN A 28 10.46 -7.43 -9.26
N THR A 29 10.40 -6.68 -8.16
CA THR A 29 9.22 -5.90 -7.79
C THR A 29 8.94 -4.85 -8.84
N ALA A 30 9.94 -4.09 -9.30
CA ALA A 30 9.75 -3.04 -10.31
C ALA A 30 9.30 -3.58 -11.68
N VAL A 31 9.82 -4.73 -12.13
CA VAL A 31 9.41 -5.36 -13.39
C VAL A 31 7.99 -5.92 -13.32
N ASN A 32 7.62 -6.48 -12.17
CA ASN A 32 6.27 -7.01 -11.94
C ASN A 32 5.27 -5.94 -11.50
N SER A 33 5.75 -4.77 -11.10
CA SER A 33 4.93 -3.59 -10.83
C SER A 33 4.42 -3.09 -12.17
N SER A 34 3.23 -3.53 -12.52
CA SER A 34 2.43 -2.79 -13.49
C SER A 34 2.22 -1.41 -12.86
N SER A 35 2.95 -0.40 -13.34
CA SER A 35 2.56 0.99 -13.09
C SER A 35 1.10 1.08 -13.48
N ALA A 36 0.20 1.26 -12.51
CA ALA A 36 -1.19 1.54 -12.77
C ALA A 36 -1.27 2.96 -13.37
N SER A 37 -0.76 3.12 -14.59
CA SER A 37 -1.11 4.21 -15.49
C SER A 37 -2.41 3.89 -16.25
N ASP A 38 -2.97 2.70 -16.05
CA ASP A 38 -4.39 2.48 -16.27
C ASP A 38 -5.09 3.29 -15.17
N GLY A 39 -5.68 4.41 -15.58
CA GLY A 39 -6.18 5.44 -14.69
C GLY A 39 -6.94 4.80 -13.54
N LEU A 40 -6.68 5.28 -12.31
CA LEU A 40 -7.46 4.94 -11.12
C LEU A 40 -8.89 4.63 -11.57
N PRO A 41 -9.41 3.40 -11.33
CA PRO A 41 -10.77 3.10 -11.74
C PRO A 41 -11.61 4.25 -11.23
N ASN A 42 -12.37 4.88 -12.12
CA ASN A 42 -13.22 5.98 -11.73
C ASN A 42 -14.27 5.36 -10.80
N LEU A 43 -13.95 5.33 -9.50
CA LEU A 43 -14.79 4.84 -8.42
C LEU A 43 -15.92 5.83 -8.14
N ASN A 44 -15.99 6.92 -8.89
CA ASN A 44 -17.12 7.82 -8.80
C ASN A 44 -18.33 7.04 -9.32
N PRO A 45 -19.37 6.85 -8.49
CA PRO A 45 -20.56 6.15 -8.94
C PRO A 45 -21.10 6.82 -10.19
N VAL A 46 -21.43 6.04 -11.22
CA VAL A 46 -22.04 6.52 -12.47
C VAL A 46 -23.39 7.24 -12.20
N GLY A 47 -23.93 7.15 -10.98
CA GLY A 47 -25.00 7.99 -10.45
C GLY A 47 -25.14 7.87 -8.93
N ALA A 48 -25.85 8.82 -8.31
CA ALA A 48 -26.14 8.76 -6.88
C ALA A 48 -26.97 7.50 -6.54
N PRO A 49 -26.61 6.76 -5.49
CA PRO A 49 -27.36 5.57 -5.09
C PRO A 49 -28.80 5.97 -4.71
N THR A 50 -29.77 5.28 -5.30
CA THR A 50 -31.20 5.49 -5.05
C THR A 50 -31.79 4.50 -4.05
N GLN A 51 -31.07 3.42 -3.74
CA GLN A 51 -31.47 2.38 -2.79
C GLN A 51 -30.72 2.56 -1.46
N PRO A 52 -31.31 2.13 -0.33
CA PRO A 52 -30.62 2.16 0.95
C PRO A 52 -29.34 1.33 0.96
N PHE A 53 -28.28 1.86 1.56
CA PHE A 53 -26.97 1.20 1.66
C PHE A 53 -26.34 1.40 3.03
N THR A 54 -25.40 0.52 3.38
CA THR A 54 -24.71 0.55 4.68
C THR A 54 -23.22 0.76 4.48
N VAL A 55 -22.63 1.69 5.22
CA VAL A 55 -21.20 2.01 5.20
C VAL A 55 -20.61 1.66 6.55
N LEU A 56 -19.48 0.95 6.55
CA LEU A 56 -18.68 0.71 7.74
C LEU A 56 -17.50 1.69 7.74
N LEU A 57 -17.53 2.63 8.68
CA LEU A 57 -16.45 3.61 8.90
C LEU A 57 -15.52 3.06 9.97
N LEU A 58 -14.25 2.89 9.60
CA LEU A 58 -13.19 2.42 10.49
C LEU A 58 -12.20 3.55 10.71
N GLY A 59 -12.13 4.07 11.93
CA GLY A 59 -11.06 5.00 12.33
C GLY A 59 -9.88 4.22 12.87
N SER A 60 -8.72 4.40 12.26
CA SER A 60 -7.43 3.92 12.78
C SER A 60 -6.70 5.08 13.45
N ASP A 61 -6.08 4.83 14.59
CA ASP A 61 -5.11 5.76 15.18
C ASP A 61 -3.72 5.41 14.68
N ASP A 62 -3.04 6.41 14.12
CA ASP A 62 -1.71 6.31 13.54
C ASP A 62 -0.69 7.03 14.45
N ASP A 63 -0.81 6.83 15.77
CA ASP A 63 0.21 7.27 16.71
C ASP A 63 1.41 6.31 16.66
N SER A 64 2.60 6.89 16.54
CA SER A 64 3.93 6.26 16.58
C SER A 64 4.20 5.36 17.80
N LYS A 65 3.30 5.34 18.80
CA LYS A 65 3.33 4.40 19.93
C LYS A 65 2.93 2.97 19.56
N PHE A 66 2.29 2.76 18.42
CA PHE A 66 1.86 1.44 17.96
C PHE A 66 2.85 0.83 16.98
N VAL A 67 2.96 -0.51 17.01
CA VAL A 67 3.85 -1.26 16.12
C VAL A 67 3.44 -0.96 14.66
N PRO A 68 4.36 -0.50 13.79
CA PRO A 68 4.09 -0.37 12.36
C PRO A 68 3.58 -1.72 11.86
N ASP A 69 2.43 -1.75 11.17
CA ASP A 69 1.69 -2.95 10.71
C ASP A 69 0.58 -3.49 11.63
N ARG A 70 0.25 -2.82 12.74
CA ARG A 70 -1.01 -3.06 13.47
C ARG A 70 -1.98 -1.90 13.32
N LEU A 71 -2.93 -2.03 12.40
CA LEU A 71 -4.10 -1.15 12.30
C LEU A 71 -5.02 -1.39 13.50
N ASN A 72 -4.86 -0.59 14.56
CA ASN A 72 -5.81 -0.58 15.67
C ASN A 72 -7.03 0.23 15.24
N THR A 73 -8.10 -0.45 14.81
CA THR A 73 -9.41 0.19 14.62
C THR A 73 -9.93 0.70 15.98
N GLN A 74 -9.81 2.00 16.22
CA GLN A 74 -10.26 2.65 17.45
C GLN A 74 -11.72 3.07 17.40
N SER A 75 -12.26 3.31 16.20
CA SER A 75 -13.69 3.57 16.02
C SER A 75 -14.26 2.70 14.91
N MET A 76 -15.42 2.12 15.18
CA MET A 76 -16.20 1.34 14.23
C MET A 76 -17.60 1.92 14.23
N ILE A 77 -17.96 2.61 13.14
CA ILE A 77 -19.28 3.24 13.02
C ILE A 77 -19.98 2.63 11.82
N LEU A 78 -21.13 2.00 12.05
CA LEU A 78 -22.00 1.51 11.01
C LEU A 78 -23.03 2.60 10.66
N VAL A 79 -23.02 3.06 9.42
CA VAL A 79 -23.93 4.09 8.93
C VAL A 79 -24.88 3.49 7.91
N ARG A 80 -26.17 3.50 8.22
CA ARG A 80 -27.23 3.15 7.26
C ARG A 80 -27.77 4.43 6.65
N VAL A 81 -27.74 4.52 5.32
CA VAL A 81 -28.28 5.66 4.56
C VAL A 81 -29.54 5.22 3.81
N ASP A 82 -30.61 6.01 3.92
CA ASP A 82 -31.81 5.93 3.08
C ASP A 82 -31.89 7.20 2.21
N PRO A 83 -31.52 7.11 0.92
CA PRO A 83 -31.55 8.26 0.00
C PRO A 83 -32.96 8.77 -0.28
N ALA A 84 -33.97 7.91 -0.24
CA ALA A 84 -35.36 8.27 -0.54
C ALA A 84 -35.99 9.06 0.62
N ALA A 85 -35.75 8.60 1.85
CA ALA A 85 -36.21 9.28 3.07
C ALA A 85 -35.31 10.47 3.47
N LYS A 86 -34.13 10.62 2.85
CA LYS A 86 -33.08 11.59 3.23
C LYS A 86 -32.65 11.45 4.70
N GLN A 87 -32.54 10.22 5.17
CA GLN A 87 -32.13 9.93 6.55
C GLN A 87 -30.86 9.08 6.59
N ALA A 88 -30.10 9.26 7.67
CA ALA A 88 -28.97 8.40 8.01
C ALA A 88 -29.05 8.04 9.50
N THR A 89 -28.78 6.77 9.82
CA THR A 89 -28.66 6.28 11.20
C THR A 89 -27.23 5.81 11.42
N MET A 90 -26.65 6.22 12.55
CA MET A 90 -25.28 5.86 12.93
C MET A 90 -25.32 4.98 14.19
N LEU A 91 -24.60 3.87 14.14
CA LEU A 91 -24.42 2.92 15.24
C LEU A 91 -22.91 2.86 15.52
N SER A 92 -22.50 3.26 16.72
CA SER A 92 -21.10 3.30 17.17
C SER A 92 -20.87 2.42 18.38
#